data_AF-A0A0C5CJK8-F1
#
_entry.id   AF-A0A0C5CJK8-F1
#
_cell.length_a   1.000
_cell.length_b   1.000
_cell.length_c   1.000
_cell.angle_alpha   90.00
_cell.angle_beta   90.00
_cell.angle_gamma   90.00
#
_symmetry.space_group_name_H-M   'P 1'
#
loop_
_entity.id
_entity.type
_entity.pdbx_description
1 polymer ?
#
loop_
_entity_poly.entity_id
_entity_poly.type
_entity_poly.pdbx_seq_one_letter_code
_entity_poly.pdbx_strand_id
1 'polypeptide(L)'
;TTTVNGVEFDQTAAPANLAVAPNAVITANANKGINFNTPAGSFNGLFLDTANDLAVTISEDTTLGFLTNIANNGNIFNLTLAAGKTLTITGQGITAAQAGATKNAQNVVTQVNGGNTIANNDLSGVGTIDFGAAPSTLVFNLTNPTTQKAPLILGDNAVIANGANGTLNVTNGFIQVSDKTFSTIKTINIGDGQGFIFNTDATNGNALNLQAANATINFNGTDGTGRLVLLSKNGAATDFNVTGSLGGNLKGIIEFNTVAVAGQLAANAGPANAVIGTDNGAGRAAGFVVSVDNGNAATIAGQVYAKDMVIQSANAGGQVNFGHIVDVGTDGTTAFKTAATTVAITQNSNFGAVDFGNTASQITVPDTKVLTGNFTGDASNNGNTAGVITFAANGTLASGNADANVVVTNKITAIEAAGVGVVQLSGTHTAELRLGNAGSQFKLA
;
A
#
# COMPACT_ATOMS: atom_id res chain seq x y z
N THR A 1 -2.46 41.31 -22.25
CA THR A 1 -2.60 40.35 -21.14
C THR A 1 -3.92 40.62 -20.46
N THR A 2 -4.99 40.02 -20.98
CA THR A 2 -6.30 39.99 -20.32
C THR A 2 -6.27 38.83 -19.33
N THR A 3 -6.61 39.09 -18.08
CA THR A 3 -6.81 38.07 -17.04
C THR A 3 -8.33 37.92 -16.94
N VAL A 4 -8.88 36.76 -17.32
CA VAL A 4 -10.34 36.57 -17.19
C VAL A 4 -10.64 36.34 -15.72
N ASN A 5 -11.27 37.34 -15.12
CA ASN A 5 -12.15 37.18 -13.97
C ASN A 5 -13.14 36.07 -14.31
N GLY A 6 -13.05 34.90 -13.67
CA GLY A 6 -13.82 33.68 -14.01
C GLY A 6 -15.35 33.77 -13.98
N VAL A 7 -15.91 34.98 -13.85
CA VAL A 7 -17.29 35.34 -14.17
C VAL A 7 -17.54 35.33 -15.68
N GLU A 8 -16.50 35.61 -16.49
CA GLU A 8 -16.56 35.68 -17.97
C GLU A 8 -15.94 34.46 -18.66
N PHE A 9 -15.65 33.37 -17.94
CA PHE A 9 -15.40 32.08 -18.58
C PHE A 9 -16.73 31.44 -19.03
N ASP A 10 -17.54 32.25 -19.69
CA ASP A 10 -18.66 31.86 -20.52
C ASP A 10 -18.12 31.82 -21.96
N GLN A 11 -18.27 30.67 -22.62
CA GLN A 11 -17.48 30.18 -23.76
C GLN A 11 -17.63 30.96 -25.09
N THR A 12 -17.92 32.27 -25.05
CA THR A 12 -18.14 33.07 -26.26
C THR A 12 -16.85 33.71 -26.80
N ALA A 13 -15.74 33.71 -26.06
CA ALA A 13 -14.46 34.24 -26.50
C ALA A 13 -13.46 33.13 -26.90
N ALA A 14 -12.77 33.31 -28.03
CA ALA A 14 -11.79 32.38 -28.60
C ALA A 14 -10.70 31.96 -27.59
N PRO A 15 -10.18 30.72 -27.68
CA PRO A 15 -9.24 30.17 -26.70
C PRO A 15 -7.92 30.92 -26.75
N ALA A 16 -7.67 31.75 -25.74
CA ALA A 16 -6.37 32.38 -25.51
C ALA A 16 -5.93 32.08 -24.08
N ASN A 17 -4.62 31.88 -23.87
CA ASN A 17 -3.95 31.70 -22.58
C ASN A 17 -4.34 32.79 -21.57
N LEU A 18 -5.39 32.56 -20.80
CA LEU A 18 -5.91 33.52 -19.82
C LEU A 18 -5.51 33.03 -18.43
N ALA A 19 -4.74 33.86 -17.72
CA ALA A 19 -4.36 33.58 -16.33
C ALA A 19 -5.62 33.56 -15.45
N VAL A 20 -5.76 32.52 -14.64
CA VAL A 20 -6.87 32.36 -13.69
C VAL A 20 -6.44 32.87 -12.32
N ALA A 21 -7.27 33.68 -11.67
CA ALA A 21 -6.94 34.29 -10.37
C ALA A 21 -6.80 33.22 -9.25
N PRO A 22 -5.94 33.46 -8.24
CA PRO A 22 -5.92 32.64 -7.03
C PRO A 22 -7.32 32.58 -6.43
N ASN A 23 -7.75 31.39 -6.03
CA ASN A 23 -9.10 31.08 -5.54
C ASN A 23 -10.24 30.97 -6.58
N ALA A 24 -9.95 30.97 -7.87
CA ALA A 24 -10.98 30.77 -8.87
C ALA A 24 -11.45 29.30 -8.92
N VAL A 25 -12.70 29.14 -9.34
CA VAL A 25 -13.31 27.86 -9.71
C VAL A 25 -13.69 27.96 -11.18
N ILE A 26 -13.38 26.94 -11.98
CA ILE A 26 -13.73 26.88 -13.41
C ILE A 26 -14.91 25.92 -13.57
N THR A 27 -15.94 26.40 -14.24
CA THR A 27 -17.15 25.63 -14.54
C THR A 27 -17.26 25.37 -16.04
N ALA A 28 -17.53 24.13 -16.43
CA ALA A 28 -17.78 23.76 -17.82
C ALA A 28 -19.28 23.62 -18.12
N ASN A 29 -19.87 24.63 -18.78
CA ASN A 29 -21.33 24.73 -19.01
C ASN A 29 -21.81 24.41 -20.44
N ALA A 30 -20.95 23.97 -21.39
CA ALA A 30 -21.39 23.64 -22.76
C ALA A 30 -20.48 22.65 -23.53
N ASN A 31 -21.09 21.96 -24.52
CA ASN A 31 -20.64 20.85 -25.40
C ASN A 31 -19.35 21.06 -26.25
N LYS A 32 -18.31 21.69 -25.72
CA LYS A 32 -17.00 21.78 -26.38
C LYS A 32 -15.91 21.52 -25.35
N GLY A 33 -14.95 20.64 -25.67
CA GLY A 33 -13.77 20.44 -24.83
C GLY A 33 -13.09 21.79 -24.55
N ILE A 34 -13.04 22.17 -23.29
CA ILE A 34 -12.40 23.39 -22.81
C ILE A 34 -10.93 23.10 -22.55
N ASN A 35 -10.07 23.43 -23.50
CA ASN A 35 -8.63 23.48 -23.24
C ASN A 35 -8.32 24.79 -22.53
N PHE A 36 -8.10 24.76 -21.21
CA PHE A 36 -7.48 25.86 -20.49
C PHE A 36 -6.12 25.44 -19.94
N ASN A 37 -5.22 26.39 -19.93
CA ASN A 37 -3.89 26.29 -19.36
C ASN A 37 -3.96 26.80 -17.91
N THR A 38 -3.52 25.98 -16.96
CA THR A 38 -3.53 26.38 -15.55
C THR A 38 -2.60 27.58 -15.30
N PRO A 39 -2.98 28.52 -14.42
CA PRO A 39 -2.06 29.57 -13.99
C PRO A 39 -0.94 28.96 -13.14
N ALA A 40 0.24 29.58 -13.15
CA ALA A 40 1.25 29.30 -12.13
C ALA A 40 0.70 29.66 -10.74
N GLY A 41 0.76 28.73 -9.78
CA GLY A 41 0.31 28.96 -8.40
C GLY A 41 -0.89 28.11 -7.97
N SER A 42 -1.85 28.71 -7.25
CA SER A 42 -2.96 27.99 -6.61
C SER A 42 -4.30 28.25 -7.30
N PHE A 43 -5.03 27.17 -7.50
CA PHE A 43 -6.34 27.12 -8.13
C PHE A 43 -7.31 26.30 -7.26
N ASN A 44 -8.47 26.86 -6.94
CA ASN A 44 -9.31 26.30 -5.87
C ASN A 44 -10.01 25.01 -6.25
N GLY A 45 -10.50 24.88 -7.48
CA GLY A 45 -11.11 23.62 -7.89
C GLY A 45 -11.81 23.65 -9.24
N LEU A 46 -12.08 22.47 -9.75
CA LEU A 46 -12.77 22.26 -11.02
C LEU A 46 -14.16 21.68 -10.75
N PHE A 47 -15.16 22.18 -11.49
CA PHE A 47 -16.55 21.73 -11.38
C PHE A 47 -17.19 21.42 -12.75
N LEU A 48 -17.85 20.27 -12.86
CA LEU A 48 -18.67 19.87 -14.02
C LEU A 48 -20.17 19.85 -13.69
N ASP A 49 -20.94 20.72 -14.35
CA ASP A 49 -22.41 20.77 -14.29
C ASP A 49 -23.06 19.98 -15.45
N THR A 50 -22.38 19.86 -16.60
CA THR A 50 -22.99 19.33 -17.85
C THR A 50 -22.39 18.01 -18.34
N ALA A 51 -23.05 17.38 -19.32
CA ALA A 51 -22.88 16.00 -19.81
C ALA A 51 -21.61 15.71 -20.65
N ASN A 52 -20.43 16.25 -20.32
CA ASN A 52 -19.22 16.03 -21.13
C ASN A 52 -17.94 15.83 -20.30
N ASP A 53 -17.00 15.08 -20.88
CA ASP A 53 -15.62 14.99 -20.39
C ASP A 53 -14.83 16.24 -20.74
N LEU A 54 -13.97 16.68 -19.80
CA LEU A 54 -13.18 17.89 -19.97
C LEU A 54 -11.68 17.62 -19.98
N ALA A 55 -10.98 18.06 -21.03
CA ALA A 55 -9.53 18.01 -21.11
C ALA A 55 -8.88 19.28 -20.52
N VAL A 56 -7.99 19.13 -19.55
CA VAL A 56 -7.31 20.24 -18.87
C VAL A 56 -5.80 20.08 -19.03
N THR A 57 -5.12 21.13 -19.48
CA THR A 57 -3.65 21.09 -19.59
C THR A 57 -3.02 21.85 -18.43
N ILE A 58 -2.20 21.14 -17.65
CA ILE A 58 -1.38 21.71 -16.58
C ILE A 58 -0.10 22.25 -17.23
N SER A 59 -0.15 23.49 -17.72
CA SER A 59 0.95 24.15 -18.42
C SER A 59 2.00 24.75 -17.49
N GLU A 60 1.65 24.94 -16.21
CA GLU A 60 2.51 25.49 -15.17
C GLU A 60 2.40 24.69 -13.89
N ASP A 61 3.35 24.87 -12.98
CA ASP A 61 3.26 24.25 -11.66
C ASP A 61 2.02 24.77 -10.92
N THR A 62 1.12 23.84 -10.61
CA THR A 62 -0.25 24.15 -10.20
C THR A 62 -0.61 23.41 -8.93
N THR A 63 -1.23 24.11 -7.98
CA THR A 63 -1.88 23.52 -6.81
C THR A 63 -3.39 23.57 -6.99
N LEU A 64 -4.06 22.44 -6.81
CA LEU A 64 -5.47 22.20 -7.06
C LEU A 64 -6.17 21.75 -5.77
N GLY A 65 -7.30 22.38 -5.43
CA GLY A 65 -8.11 22.05 -4.25
C GLY A 65 -8.96 20.80 -4.45
N PHE A 66 -10.09 20.93 -5.13
CA PHE A 66 -11.06 19.84 -5.37
C PHE A 66 -11.38 19.65 -6.86
N LEU A 67 -11.87 18.47 -7.23
CA LEU A 67 -12.45 18.18 -8.55
C LEU A 67 -13.74 17.43 -8.35
N THR A 68 -14.86 18.11 -8.59
CA THR A 68 -16.18 17.56 -8.34
C THR A 68 -17.06 17.67 -9.58
N ASN A 69 -18.04 16.79 -9.67
CA ASN A 69 -19.09 16.81 -10.68
C ASN A 69 -20.45 16.73 -9.98
N ILE A 70 -21.54 16.99 -10.72
CA ILE A 70 -22.87 16.67 -10.20
C ILE A 70 -22.99 15.14 -10.11
N ALA A 71 -23.28 14.65 -8.90
CA ALA A 71 -23.54 13.25 -8.64
C ALA A 71 -24.57 12.72 -9.65
N ASN A 72 -24.19 11.69 -10.42
CA ASN A 72 -24.99 10.89 -11.37
C ASN A 72 -24.66 11.03 -12.87
N ASN A 73 -23.72 11.86 -13.28
CA ASN A 73 -23.24 11.83 -14.67
C ASN A 73 -21.81 11.27 -14.69
N GLY A 74 -21.53 10.23 -15.50
CA GLY A 74 -20.21 9.59 -15.62
C GLY A 74 -19.11 10.46 -16.23
N ASN A 75 -19.20 11.78 -16.09
CA ASN A 75 -18.33 12.77 -16.69
C ASN A 75 -17.11 13.05 -15.83
N ILE A 76 -15.96 13.20 -16.48
CA ILE A 76 -14.68 13.32 -15.80
C ILE A 76 -13.77 14.39 -16.40
N PHE A 77 -12.86 14.90 -15.59
CA PHE A 77 -11.74 15.74 -15.99
C PHE A 77 -10.56 14.86 -16.39
N ASN A 78 -10.17 14.92 -17.65
CA ASN A 78 -8.91 14.39 -18.14
C ASN A 78 -7.83 15.48 -18.02
N LEU A 79 -6.84 15.27 -17.15
CA LEU A 79 -5.74 16.20 -16.91
C LEU A 79 -4.53 15.77 -17.73
N THR A 80 -3.86 16.69 -18.41
CA THR A 80 -2.58 16.46 -19.09
C THR A 80 -1.52 17.35 -18.46
N LEU A 81 -0.48 16.76 -17.89
CA LEU A 81 0.67 17.49 -17.38
C LEU A 81 1.59 17.85 -18.55
N ALA A 82 1.80 19.14 -18.77
CA ALA A 82 2.80 19.57 -19.73
C ALA A 82 4.19 19.15 -19.25
N ALA A 83 5.13 19.06 -20.20
CA ALA A 83 6.47 18.56 -19.95
C ALA A 83 7.16 19.29 -18.78
N GLY A 84 7.64 18.53 -17.79
CA GLY A 84 8.38 19.08 -16.65
C GLY A 84 7.52 19.69 -15.56
N LYS A 85 6.18 19.64 -15.68
CA LYS A 85 5.28 20.36 -14.77
C LYS A 85 4.81 19.51 -13.61
N THR A 86 4.43 20.21 -12.54
CA THR A 86 3.92 19.63 -11.30
C THR A 86 2.46 19.98 -11.10
N LEU A 87 1.62 18.96 -10.87
CA LEU A 87 0.28 19.12 -10.32
C LEU A 87 0.27 18.67 -8.86
N THR A 88 -0.07 19.59 -7.95
CA THR A 88 -0.30 19.28 -6.54
C THR A 88 -1.79 19.28 -6.24
N ILE A 89 -2.32 18.18 -5.71
CA ILE A 89 -3.71 18.06 -5.27
C ILE A 89 -3.76 18.11 -3.74
N THR A 90 -4.55 19.04 -3.21
CA THR A 90 -4.68 19.29 -1.77
C THR A 90 -5.99 18.77 -1.18
N GLY A 91 -6.97 18.41 -2.01
CA GLY A 91 -8.28 17.98 -1.55
C GLY A 91 -9.00 19.04 -0.73
N GLN A 92 -8.59 20.31 -0.75
CA GLN A 92 -9.25 21.36 0.02
C GLN A 92 -10.58 21.69 -0.64
N GLY A 93 -11.69 21.35 0.02
CA GLY A 93 -13.03 21.74 -0.40
C GLY A 93 -13.29 23.23 -0.12
N ILE A 94 -14.51 23.69 -0.40
CA ILE A 94 -14.95 25.07 -0.15
C ILE A 94 -16.18 25.08 0.75
N THR A 95 -16.10 25.83 1.85
CA THR A 95 -17.27 26.09 2.72
C THR A 95 -18.20 27.15 2.10
N ALA A 96 -19.47 27.19 2.51
CA ALA A 96 -20.44 28.18 2.03
C ALA A 96 -20.00 29.63 2.35
N ALA A 97 -19.34 29.83 3.50
CA ALA A 97 -18.79 31.13 3.88
C ALA A 97 -17.62 31.56 2.97
N GLN A 98 -16.72 30.63 2.63
CA GLN A 98 -15.63 30.89 1.67
C GLN A 98 -16.16 31.07 0.25
N ALA A 99 -17.23 30.35 -0.11
CA ALA A 99 -17.90 30.52 -1.38
C ALA A 99 -18.41 31.96 -1.54
N GLY A 100 -19.08 32.49 -0.51
CA GLY A 100 -19.57 33.87 -0.43
C GLY A 100 -18.52 34.97 -0.68
N ALA A 101 -17.23 34.66 -0.57
CA ALA A 101 -16.16 35.65 -0.77
C ALA A 101 -15.84 35.92 -2.25
N THR A 102 -16.21 35.04 -3.18
CA THR A 102 -16.02 35.28 -4.63
C THR A 102 -17.27 34.91 -5.41
N LYS A 103 -17.61 35.66 -6.47
CA LYS A 103 -18.79 35.33 -7.30
C LYS A 103 -18.67 33.94 -7.95
N ASN A 104 -17.45 33.50 -8.27
CA ASN A 104 -17.21 32.20 -8.90
C ASN A 104 -17.47 31.04 -7.94
N ALA A 105 -16.95 31.14 -6.71
CA ALA A 105 -17.19 30.13 -5.70
C ALA A 105 -18.66 30.13 -5.24
N GLN A 106 -19.32 31.30 -5.19
CA GLN A 106 -20.78 31.39 -5.01
C GLN A 106 -21.52 30.60 -6.07
N ASN A 107 -21.30 30.88 -7.37
CA ASN A 107 -22.01 30.24 -8.48
C ASN A 107 -21.86 28.72 -8.49
N VAL A 108 -20.65 28.22 -8.19
CA VAL A 108 -20.41 26.77 -8.13
C VAL A 108 -21.10 26.15 -6.93
N VAL A 109 -21.05 26.78 -5.75
CA VAL A 109 -21.75 26.27 -4.57
C VAL A 109 -23.28 26.33 -4.74
N THR A 110 -23.85 27.30 -5.45
CA THR A 110 -25.30 27.30 -5.75
C THR A 110 -25.70 26.14 -6.69
N GLN A 111 -24.82 25.74 -7.61
CA GLN A 111 -25.06 24.65 -8.56
C GLN A 111 -24.78 23.26 -7.94
N VAL A 112 -23.78 23.16 -7.07
CA VAL A 112 -23.45 21.94 -6.33
C VAL A 112 -24.34 21.80 -5.09
N ASN A 113 -25.07 20.69 -4.98
CA ASN A 113 -25.85 20.35 -3.78
C ASN A 113 -26.84 21.44 -3.30
N GLY A 114 -27.34 22.30 -4.19
CA GLY A 114 -28.33 23.33 -3.87
C GLY A 114 -27.84 24.45 -2.92
N GLY A 115 -26.56 24.83 -2.98
CA GLY A 115 -25.99 25.87 -2.11
C GLY A 115 -25.08 25.35 -0.99
N ASN A 116 -24.75 24.06 -0.96
CA ASN A 116 -24.02 23.42 0.13
C ASN A 116 -22.51 23.34 -0.12
N THR A 117 -21.74 23.17 0.96
CA THR A 117 -20.27 23.07 0.92
C THR A 117 -19.79 21.97 -0.01
N ILE A 118 -18.70 22.22 -0.74
CA ILE A 118 -17.93 21.15 -1.39
C ILE A 118 -17.06 20.51 -0.32
N ALA A 119 -17.23 19.20 -0.14
CA ALA A 119 -16.52 18.45 0.89
C ALA A 119 -15.01 18.44 0.62
N ASN A 120 -14.22 18.32 1.69
CA ASN A 120 -12.81 18.04 1.54
C ASN A 120 -12.61 16.66 0.89
N ASN A 121 -11.56 16.56 0.10
CA ASN A 121 -11.11 15.38 -0.63
C ASN A 121 -12.13 14.88 -1.67
N ASP A 122 -13.03 15.74 -2.14
CA ASP A 122 -13.90 15.41 -3.27
C ASP A 122 -13.10 15.47 -4.59
N LEU A 123 -12.78 14.29 -5.09
CA LEU A 123 -12.10 14.03 -6.37
C LEU A 123 -12.96 13.16 -7.30
N SER A 124 -14.28 13.16 -7.11
CA SER A 124 -15.23 12.37 -7.90
C SER A 124 -15.20 12.70 -9.39
N GLY A 125 -14.75 13.91 -9.75
CA GLY A 125 -14.60 14.33 -11.13
C GLY A 125 -13.28 13.92 -11.78
N VAL A 126 -12.34 13.26 -11.09
CA VAL A 126 -11.05 12.88 -11.69
C VAL A 126 -11.23 11.77 -12.73
N GLY A 127 -10.70 11.99 -13.93
CA GLY A 127 -10.57 11.02 -15.01
C GLY A 127 -9.13 10.65 -15.28
N THR A 128 -8.74 10.63 -16.56
CA THR A 128 -7.36 10.33 -16.94
C THR A 128 -6.41 11.43 -16.48
N ILE A 129 -5.28 11.09 -15.88
CA ILE A 129 -4.15 11.99 -15.65
C ILE A 129 -2.99 11.50 -16.53
N ASP A 130 -2.73 12.26 -17.59
CA ASP A 130 -1.68 12.01 -18.57
C ASP A 130 -0.40 12.76 -18.17
N PHE A 131 0.70 12.04 -17.95
CA PHE A 131 2.01 12.64 -17.62
C PHE A 131 2.74 13.23 -18.84
N GLY A 132 2.22 12.98 -20.05
CA GLY A 132 2.88 13.32 -21.31
C GLY A 132 4.17 12.50 -21.54
N ALA A 133 4.94 12.89 -22.56
CA ALA A 133 6.18 12.18 -22.91
C ALA A 133 7.37 12.51 -22.00
N ALA A 134 7.37 13.69 -21.38
CA ALA A 134 8.48 14.17 -20.56
C ALA A 134 8.26 13.91 -19.06
N PRO A 135 9.30 13.95 -18.22
CA PRO A 135 9.14 13.77 -16.78
C PRO A 135 8.26 14.86 -16.17
N SER A 136 7.17 14.47 -15.53
CA SER A 136 6.20 15.35 -14.88
C SER A 136 5.86 14.80 -13.50
N THR A 137 5.31 15.63 -12.62
CA THR A 137 5.07 15.23 -11.21
C THR A 137 3.62 15.42 -10.79
N LEU A 138 3.03 14.39 -10.19
CA LEU A 138 1.77 14.48 -9.45
C LEU A 138 2.08 14.41 -7.95
N VAL A 139 1.51 15.32 -7.17
CA VAL A 139 1.70 15.38 -5.71
C VAL A 139 0.35 15.34 -5.02
N PHE A 140 0.13 14.39 -4.12
CA PHE A 140 -0.93 14.46 -3.13
C PHE A 140 -0.37 15.06 -1.84
N ASN A 141 -0.89 16.23 -1.48
CA ASN A 141 -0.55 16.97 -0.26
C ASN A 141 -1.83 17.45 0.41
N LEU A 142 -2.58 16.51 0.99
CA LEU A 142 -3.93 16.80 1.46
C LEU A 142 -3.93 17.78 2.63
N THR A 143 -4.67 18.89 2.52
CA THR A 143 -4.84 19.86 3.61
C THR A 143 -5.59 19.23 4.79
N ASN A 144 -6.50 18.30 4.50
CA ASN A 144 -7.23 17.50 5.48
C ASN A 144 -6.77 16.04 5.32
N PRO A 145 -5.67 15.65 5.99
CA PRO A 145 -5.04 14.37 5.74
C PRO A 145 -5.94 13.23 6.15
N THR A 146 -6.05 12.27 5.23
CA THR A 146 -6.77 11.02 5.43
C THR A 146 -5.90 10.00 6.17
N THR A 147 -6.52 8.90 6.61
CA THR A 147 -5.84 7.82 7.33
C THR A 147 -5.97 6.52 6.55
N GLN A 148 -5.19 5.50 6.89
CA GLN A 148 -5.34 4.17 6.29
C GLN A 148 -6.76 3.60 6.41
N LYS A 149 -7.48 3.90 7.50
CA LYS A 149 -8.85 3.42 7.75
C LYS A 149 -9.91 4.21 6.98
N ALA A 150 -9.62 5.46 6.64
CA ALA A 150 -10.48 6.34 5.89
C ALA A 150 -9.63 7.09 4.85
N PRO A 151 -9.13 6.40 3.81
CA PRO A 151 -8.28 6.98 2.79
C PRO A 151 -9.10 7.87 1.85
N LEU A 152 -8.42 8.74 1.11
CA LEU A 152 -9.01 9.40 -0.05
C LEU A 152 -9.06 8.37 -1.19
N ILE A 153 -10.26 7.97 -1.57
CA ILE A 153 -10.49 7.00 -2.64
C ILE A 153 -10.62 7.76 -3.96
N LEU A 154 -9.73 7.49 -4.91
CA LEU A 154 -9.93 7.93 -6.29
C LEU A 154 -10.95 7.00 -6.95
N GLY A 155 -11.93 7.58 -7.64
CA GLY A 155 -12.97 6.79 -8.32
C GLY A 155 -12.40 5.94 -9.45
N ASP A 156 -13.17 4.93 -9.89
CA ASP A 156 -12.72 3.93 -10.89
C ASP A 156 -12.32 4.51 -12.25
N ASN A 157 -12.81 5.71 -12.56
CA ASN A 157 -12.49 6.44 -13.79
C ASN A 157 -11.18 7.24 -13.71
N ALA A 158 -10.67 7.51 -12.50
CA ALA A 158 -9.34 8.06 -12.37
C ALA A 158 -8.38 7.04 -12.99
N VAL A 159 -7.47 7.41 -13.90
CA VAL A 159 -6.46 6.51 -14.51
C VAL A 159 -5.20 7.27 -14.90
N ILE A 160 -4.02 6.66 -14.84
CA ILE A 160 -2.77 7.28 -15.30
C ILE A 160 -2.44 6.86 -16.73
N ALA A 161 -2.26 7.85 -17.61
CA ALA A 161 -1.71 7.68 -18.95
C ALA A 161 -0.26 8.17 -19.02
N ASN A 162 0.54 7.53 -19.88
CA ASN A 162 1.94 7.87 -20.15
C ASN A 162 2.83 8.02 -18.89
N GLY A 163 2.53 7.26 -17.83
CA GLY A 163 3.23 7.33 -16.55
C GLY A 163 4.72 6.93 -16.57
N ALA A 164 5.22 6.40 -17.69
CA ALA A 164 6.56 5.80 -17.81
C ALA A 164 7.73 6.76 -17.49
N ASN A 165 7.49 8.07 -17.49
CA ASN A 165 8.45 9.10 -17.04
C ASN A 165 7.96 9.90 -15.83
N GLY A 166 6.77 9.60 -15.32
CA GLY A 166 6.09 10.34 -14.27
C GLY A 166 6.60 10.03 -12.87
N THR A 167 6.48 11.02 -11.99
CA THR A 167 6.69 10.87 -10.54
C THR A 167 5.39 11.15 -9.80
N LEU A 168 5.01 10.27 -8.88
CA LEU A 168 3.92 10.45 -7.93
C LEU A 168 4.49 10.63 -6.53
N ASN A 169 4.11 11.70 -5.84
CA ASN A 169 4.49 11.94 -4.45
C ASN A 169 3.24 11.92 -3.56
N VAL A 170 3.27 11.13 -2.48
CA VAL A 170 2.31 11.21 -1.38
C VAL A 170 3.02 11.84 -0.19
N THR A 171 2.71 13.11 0.06
CA THR A 171 3.39 13.93 1.06
C THR A 171 2.54 14.22 2.29
N ASN A 172 1.20 14.14 2.16
CA ASN A 172 0.28 14.23 3.27
C ASN A 172 -1.04 13.50 2.96
N GLY A 173 -1.42 12.53 3.79
CA GLY A 173 -2.61 11.68 3.66
C GLY A 173 -2.36 10.24 3.18
N PHE A 174 -3.44 9.47 3.16
CA PHE A 174 -3.54 8.14 2.56
C PHE A 174 -4.41 8.18 1.31
N ILE A 175 -3.86 7.73 0.17
CA ILE A 175 -4.57 7.71 -1.12
C ILE A 175 -4.84 6.25 -1.51
N GLN A 176 -6.08 5.93 -1.86
CA GLN A 176 -6.48 4.63 -2.35
C GLN A 176 -6.88 4.71 -3.82
N VAL A 177 -6.39 3.75 -4.60
CA VAL A 177 -6.62 3.66 -6.06
C VAL A 177 -7.00 2.24 -6.45
N SER A 178 -7.72 2.08 -7.57
CA SER A 178 -8.13 0.79 -8.14
C SER A 178 -7.00 0.09 -8.94
N ASP A 179 -7.25 -1.15 -9.38
CA ASP A 179 -6.24 -2.15 -9.78
C ASP A 179 -5.46 -1.89 -11.08
N LYS A 180 -5.73 -0.81 -11.83
CA LYS A 180 -5.06 -0.52 -13.12
C LYS A 180 -4.53 0.90 -13.21
N THR A 181 -4.64 1.61 -12.11
CA THR A 181 -4.83 3.04 -12.21
C THR A 181 -3.50 3.78 -12.18
N PHE A 182 -2.52 3.26 -11.43
CA PHE A 182 -1.24 3.92 -11.17
C PHE A 182 -0.03 3.00 -11.43
N SER A 183 -0.23 1.82 -12.03
CA SER A 183 0.83 0.82 -12.28
C SER A 183 1.86 1.23 -13.33
N THR A 184 1.56 2.23 -14.16
CA THR A 184 2.45 2.72 -15.22
C THR A 184 3.41 3.82 -14.77
N ILE A 185 3.27 4.34 -13.54
CA ILE A 185 4.11 5.42 -13.03
C ILE A 185 5.54 4.92 -12.80
N LYS A 186 6.51 5.70 -13.28
CA LYS A 186 7.93 5.41 -13.09
C LYS A 186 8.34 5.46 -11.63
N THR A 187 8.02 6.53 -10.92
CA THR A 187 8.47 6.72 -9.53
C THR A 187 7.31 7.04 -8.61
N ILE A 188 7.11 6.27 -7.55
CA ILE A 188 6.18 6.58 -6.48
C ILE A 188 6.98 6.88 -5.21
N ASN A 189 6.78 8.03 -4.61
CA ASN A 189 7.44 8.46 -3.38
C ASN A 189 6.40 8.60 -2.26
N ILE A 190 6.66 7.99 -1.12
CA ILE A 190 5.76 8.01 0.05
C ILE A 190 6.51 8.62 1.24
N GLY A 191 6.00 9.71 1.79
CA GLY A 191 6.56 10.37 2.98
C GLY A 191 6.25 9.64 4.28
N ASP A 192 6.88 10.07 5.38
CA ASP A 192 6.59 9.54 6.72
C ASP A 192 5.16 9.80 7.17
N GLY A 193 4.55 8.81 7.80
CA GLY A 193 3.16 8.84 8.25
C GLY A 193 2.13 8.81 7.12
N GLN A 194 2.56 8.74 5.87
CA GLN A 194 1.69 8.78 4.68
C GLN A 194 1.49 7.39 4.09
N GLY A 195 0.53 7.26 3.17
CA GLY A 195 0.40 5.99 2.49
C GLY A 195 -0.29 5.98 1.15
N PHE A 196 0.02 4.94 0.40
CA PHE A 196 -0.58 4.65 -0.89
C PHE A 196 -1.17 3.24 -0.85
N ILE A 197 -2.45 3.11 -1.19
CA ILE A 197 -3.23 1.88 -1.09
C ILE A 197 -3.64 1.48 -2.50
N PHE A 198 -3.15 0.34 -2.95
CA PHE A 198 -3.71 -0.32 -4.12
C PHE A 198 -4.83 -1.24 -3.66
N ASN A 199 -6.06 -0.87 -4.00
CA ASN A 199 -7.21 -1.73 -3.82
C ASN A 199 -7.51 -2.47 -5.12
N THR A 200 -7.70 -3.76 -5.02
CA THR A 200 -8.06 -4.60 -6.16
C THR A 200 -9.47 -5.13 -6.00
N ASP A 201 -10.29 -4.88 -7.02
CA ASP A 201 -11.69 -5.27 -7.09
C ASP A 201 -11.87 -6.45 -8.04
N ALA A 202 -10.99 -7.45 -7.90
CA ALA A 202 -10.82 -8.56 -8.82
C ALA A 202 -12.10 -9.41 -8.98
N THR A 203 -12.90 -9.09 -9.99
CA THR A 203 -13.87 -10.02 -10.59
C THR A 203 -13.22 -10.93 -11.62
N ASN A 204 -12.03 -10.59 -12.13
CA ASN A 204 -11.21 -11.38 -13.05
C ASN A 204 -9.72 -11.12 -12.75
N GLY A 205 -8.91 -12.17 -12.61
CA GLY A 205 -7.53 -12.14 -12.11
C GLY A 205 -6.64 -11.05 -12.72
N ASN A 206 -6.61 -9.88 -12.07
CA ASN A 206 -5.80 -8.75 -12.46
C ASN A 206 -4.48 -8.78 -11.69
N ALA A 207 -3.39 -8.89 -12.44
CA ALA A 207 -2.04 -8.67 -11.97
C ALA A 207 -1.78 -7.17 -11.80
N LEU A 208 -1.71 -6.66 -10.56
CA LEU A 208 -1.11 -5.35 -10.35
C LEU A 208 0.40 -5.47 -10.54
N ASN A 209 0.91 -5.06 -11.70
CA ASN A 209 2.35 -5.02 -11.98
C ASN A 209 2.99 -3.79 -11.30
N LEU A 210 3.55 -3.95 -10.11
CA LEU A 210 4.13 -2.84 -9.33
C LEU A 210 5.44 -2.28 -9.91
N GLN A 211 6.01 -2.92 -10.93
CA GLN A 211 7.24 -2.48 -11.58
C GLN A 211 7.16 -2.78 -13.09
N ALA A 212 6.93 -1.76 -13.92
CA ALA A 212 7.42 -1.79 -15.29
C ALA A 212 8.96 -1.72 -15.25
N ALA A 213 9.67 -2.12 -16.32
CA ALA A 213 11.13 -2.03 -16.34
C ALA A 213 11.60 -0.61 -15.98
N ASN A 214 12.42 -0.48 -14.93
CA ASN A 214 12.92 0.79 -14.36
C ASN A 214 11.92 1.65 -13.55
N ALA A 215 10.79 1.09 -13.11
CA ALA A 215 9.93 1.75 -12.13
C ALA A 215 10.43 1.54 -10.68
N THR A 216 10.16 2.49 -9.78
CA THR A 216 10.68 2.51 -8.40
C THR A 216 9.62 3.02 -7.44
N ILE A 217 9.51 2.38 -6.27
CA ILE A 217 8.74 2.88 -5.13
C ILE A 217 9.73 3.25 -4.03
N ASN A 218 9.74 4.51 -3.62
CA ASN A 218 10.61 5.03 -2.58
C ASN A 218 9.81 5.46 -1.35
N PHE A 219 10.41 5.25 -0.18
CA PHE A 219 9.94 5.84 1.07
C PHE A 219 10.88 6.98 1.44
N ASN A 220 10.48 8.20 1.11
CA ASN A 220 11.35 9.40 1.20
C ASN A 220 11.31 10.05 2.59
N GLY A 221 10.61 9.43 3.54
CA GLY A 221 10.61 9.81 4.93
C GLY A 221 11.97 9.60 5.61
N THR A 222 12.24 10.39 6.64
CA THR A 222 13.41 10.23 7.51
C THR A 222 13.28 9.02 8.41
N ASP A 223 12.08 8.81 8.94
CA ASP A 223 11.75 7.90 10.04
C ASP A 223 11.31 6.52 9.56
N GLY A 224 10.92 6.42 8.29
CA GLY A 224 10.55 5.15 7.71
C GLY A 224 9.13 4.68 8.03
N THR A 225 8.24 5.63 8.26
CA THR A 225 6.86 5.32 8.68
C THR A 225 5.86 5.38 7.51
N GLY A 226 6.32 5.75 6.32
CA GLY A 226 5.51 5.70 5.09
C GLY A 226 5.08 4.28 4.75
N ARG A 227 3.87 4.13 4.18
CA ARG A 227 3.23 2.81 3.98
C ARG A 227 2.75 2.58 2.54
N LEU A 228 3.13 1.44 1.97
CA LEU A 228 2.49 0.88 0.78
C LEU A 228 1.53 -0.22 1.23
N VAL A 229 0.25 -0.12 0.89
CA VAL A 229 -0.76 -1.13 1.25
C VAL A 229 -1.30 -1.80 -0.01
N LEU A 230 -1.21 -3.12 -0.05
CA LEU A 230 -1.75 -3.98 -1.09
C LEU A 230 -3.00 -4.64 -0.52
N LEU A 231 -4.17 -4.15 -0.92
CA LEU A 231 -5.45 -4.47 -0.29
C LEU A 231 -6.30 -5.34 -1.22
N SER A 232 -6.54 -6.58 -0.81
CA SER A 232 -7.47 -7.54 -1.45
C SER A 232 -8.83 -7.45 -0.75
N LYS A 233 -9.75 -6.64 -1.27
CA LYS A 233 -11.02 -6.32 -0.57
C LYS A 233 -12.28 -6.89 -1.22
N ASN A 234 -12.28 -7.17 -2.51
CA ASN A 234 -13.51 -7.51 -3.24
C ASN A 234 -13.29 -8.63 -4.28
N GLY A 235 -14.21 -9.60 -4.34
CA GLY A 235 -14.27 -10.60 -5.40
C GLY A 235 -13.52 -11.92 -5.13
N ALA A 236 -12.84 -12.44 -6.15
CA ALA A 236 -12.06 -13.69 -6.08
C ALA A 236 -10.66 -13.44 -5.49
N ALA A 237 -9.92 -14.52 -5.21
CA ALA A 237 -8.53 -14.40 -4.72
C ALA A 237 -7.71 -13.50 -5.65
N THR A 238 -6.96 -12.55 -5.08
CA THR A 238 -6.24 -11.56 -5.88
C THR A 238 -4.73 -11.78 -5.89
N ASP A 239 -4.14 -11.73 -7.08
CA ASP A 239 -2.70 -11.79 -7.29
C ASP A 239 -2.08 -10.40 -7.51
N PHE A 240 -1.18 -9.99 -6.61
CA PHE A 240 -0.32 -8.82 -6.75
C PHE A 240 1.02 -9.26 -7.33
N ASN A 241 1.39 -8.70 -8.48
CA ASN A 241 2.53 -9.17 -9.26
C ASN A 241 3.66 -8.13 -9.28
N VAL A 242 4.83 -8.49 -8.81
CA VAL A 242 6.00 -7.59 -8.77
C VAL A 242 7.01 -8.04 -9.82
N THR A 243 7.30 -7.21 -10.81
CA THR A 243 8.32 -7.53 -11.85
C THR A 243 9.76 -7.28 -11.38
N GLY A 244 9.97 -7.22 -10.06
CA GLY A 244 11.25 -7.00 -9.39
C GLY A 244 11.07 -7.06 -7.88
N SER A 245 11.79 -6.22 -7.12
CA SER A 245 11.74 -6.23 -5.65
C SER A 245 11.25 -4.92 -5.08
N LEU A 246 10.30 -4.97 -4.15
CA LEU A 246 9.91 -3.85 -3.31
C LEU A 246 10.94 -3.77 -2.17
N GLY A 247 12.08 -3.09 -2.33
CA GLY A 247 13.13 -3.35 -1.34
C GLY A 247 14.41 -2.53 -1.23
N GLY A 248 14.96 -1.99 -2.32
CA GLY A 248 16.39 -1.68 -2.39
C GLY A 248 16.96 -0.69 -1.36
N ASN A 249 16.14 0.18 -0.75
CA ASN A 249 16.54 1.13 0.31
C ASN A 249 15.31 1.57 1.14
N LEU A 250 14.43 0.63 1.49
CA LEU A 250 13.12 0.99 2.01
C LEU A 250 13.17 1.23 3.52
N LYS A 251 13.16 2.51 3.87
CA LYS A 251 12.80 2.92 5.22
C LYS A 251 11.34 2.63 5.55
N GLY A 252 10.44 2.39 4.59
CA GLY A 252 8.99 2.25 4.86
C GLY A 252 8.47 0.84 5.10
N ILE A 253 7.15 0.78 5.27
CA ILE A 253 6.37 -0.42 5.59
C ILE A 253 5.57 -0.86 4.36
N ILE A 254 5.62 -2.16 4.05
CA ILE A 254 4.76 -2.78 3.06
C ILE A 254 3.72 -3.61 3.80
N GLU A 255 2.44 -3.39 3.52
CA GLU A 255 1.35 -4.17 4.09
C GLU A 255 0.63 -4.95 2.99
N PHE A 256 0.52 -6.26 3.17
CA PHE A 256 -0.33 -7.13 2.37
C PHE A 256 -1.58 -7.49 3.18
N ASN A 257 -2.74 -7.03 2.72
CA ASN A 257 -4.00 -7.15 3.45
C ASN A 257 -5.00 -8.00 2.67
N THR A 258 -5.25 -9.21 3.16
CA THR A 258 -6.16 -10.22 2.62
C THR A 258 -7.26 -10.56 3.62
N VAL A 259 -7.65 -9.60 4.47
CA VAL A 259 -8.68 -9.80 5.51
C VAL A 259 -10.02 -10.14 4.87
N ALA A 260 -10.42 -9.43 3.82
CA ALA A 260 -11.72 -9.65 3.18
C ALA A 260 -11.71 -10.86 2.24
N VAL A 261 -10.64 -11.01 1.44
CA VAL A 261 -10.50 -12.07 0.45
C VAL A 261 -9.06 -12.56 0.45
N ALA A 262 -8.86 -13.87 0.30
CA ALA A 262 -7.56 -14.47 0.06
C ALA A 262 -6.78 -13.77 -1.07
N GLY A 263 -5.47 -13.89 -1.05
CA GLY A 263 -4.64 -13.29 -2.11
C GLY A 263 -3.25 -13.86 -2.17
N GLN A 264 -2.58 -13.57 -3.28
CA GLN A 264 -1.18 -13.86 -3.50
C GLN A 264 -0.38 -12.59 -3.77
N LEU A 265 0.85 -12.55 -3.29
CA LEU A 265 1.87 -11.60 -3.67
C LEU A 265 3.01 -12.37 -4.35
N ALA A 266 3.20 -12.19 -5.65
CA ALA A 266 4.13 -12.95 -6.47
C ALA A 266 5.17 -12.07 -7.15
N ALA A 267 6.34 -12.66 -7.44
CA ALA A 267 7.36 -12.06 -8.29
C ALA A 267 7.25 -12.61 -9.71
N ASN A 268 7.10 -11.75 -10.72
CA ASN A 268 6.93 -12.14 -12.13
C ASN A 268 8.20 -12.76 -12.75
N ALA A 269 9.35 -12.58 -12.12
CA ALA A 269 10.60 -13.24 -12.54
C ALA A 269 10.75 -14.66 -11.97
N GLY A 270 9.75 -15.15 -11.22
CA GLY A 270 9.75 -16.44 -10.53
C GLY A 270 10.02 -16.33 -9.02
N PRO A 271 9.72 -17.39 -8.24
CA PRO A 271 9.73 -17.37 -6.78
C PRO A 271 11.11 -17.16 -6.14
N ALA A 272 12.19 -17.43 -6.88
CA ALA A 272 13.56 -17.17 -6.43
C ALA A 272 13.92 -15.67 -6.44
N ASN A 273 13.05 -14.78 -6.91
CA ASN A 273 13.28 -13.34 -6.86
C ASN A 273 12.61 -12.74 -5.62
N ALA A 274 13.29 -11.78 -5.01
CA ALA A 274 12.75 -11.11 -3.84
C ALA A 274 11.52 -10.30 -4.25
N VAL A 275 10.42 -10.53 -3.54
CA VAL A 275 9.23 -9.69 -3.60
C VAL A 275 9.44 -8.47 -2.72
N ILE A 276 10.01 -8.70 -1.53
CA ILE A 276 10.24 -7.67 -0.50
C ILE A 276 11.73 -7.65 -0.15
N GLY A 277 12.32 -6.46 -0.11
CA GLY A 277 13.73 -6.26 0.24
C GLY A 277 14.73 -6.84 -0.77
N THR A 278 15.99 -6.83 -0.38
CA THR A 278 17.10 -7.49 -1.08
C THR A 278 17.89 -8.36 -0.12
N ASP A 279 18.49 -9.43 -0.65
CA ASP A 279 19.13 -10.52 0.08
C ASP A 279 20.55 -10.21 0.60
N ASN A 280 21.13 -9.06 0.25
CA ASN A 280 22.59 -8.81 0.36
C ASN A 280 22.98 -7.65 1.29
N GLY A 281 22.24 -7.39 2.38
CA GLY A 281 22.58 -6.32 3.34
C GLY A 281 22.47 -4.89 2.80
N ALA A 282 22.10 -4.73 1.53
CA ALA A 282 21.92 -3.46 0.85
C ALA A 282 20.54 -2.82 1.08
N GLY A 283 19.55 -3.55 1.65
CA GLY A 283 18.24 -2.98 1.96
C GLY A 283 17.17 -4.03 2.22
N ARG A 284 16.97 -4.40 3.48
CA ARG A 284 15.69 -5.01 3.94
C ARG A 284 14.62 -3.92 3.95
N ALA A 285 13.36 -4.29 3.70
CA ALA A 285 12.28 -3.38 4.01
C ALA A 285 12.24 -3.11 5.52
N ALA A 286 11.94 -1.89 5.96
CA ALA A 286 11.85 -1.62 7.40
C ALA A 286 10.73 -2.43 8.05
N GLY A 287 9.58 -2.53 7.38
CA GLY A 287 8.46 -3.34 7.86
C GLY A 287 7.75 -4.13 6.77
N PHE A 288 7.31 -5.34 7.11
CA PHE A 288 6.35 -6.11 6.32
C PHE A 288 5.19 -6.57 7.20
N VAL A 289 3.97 -6.18 6.84
CA VAL A 289 2.75 -6.54 7.58
C VAL A 289 1.90 -7.46 6.71
N VAL A 290 1.47 -8.58 7.27
CA VAL A 290 0.49 -9.47 6.64
C VAL A 290 -0.77 -9.47 7.51
N SER A 291 -1.86 -8.95 6.95
CA SER A 291 -3.18 -8.95 7.58
C SER A 291 -4.05 -10.01 6.89
N VAL A 292 -4.49 -11.02 7.62
CA VAL A 292 -5.36 -12.10 7.14
C VAL A 292 -6.61 -12.22 8.03
N ASP A 293 -7.63 -12.97 7.64
CA ASP A 293 -8.76 -13.27 8.53
C ASP A 293 -9.19 -14.74 8.40
N ASN A 294 -10.09 -15.18 9.29
CA ASN A 294 -10.58 -16.55 9.33
C ASN A 294 -11.10 -17.02 7.95
N GLY A 295 -10.62 -18.19 7.51
CA GLY A 295 -11.00 -18.80 6.23
C GLY A 295 -10.25 -18.23 5.02
N ASN A 296 -9.49 -17.14 5.19
CA ASN A 296 -8.67 -16.55 4.15
C ASN A 296 -7.19 -16.93 4.28
N ALA A 297 -6.48 -16.90 3.15
CA ALA A 297 -5.05 -17.16 3.08
C ALA A 297 -4.33 -16.01 2.37
N ALA A 298 -3.22 -15.57 2.95
CA ALA A 298 -2.23 -14.71 2.31
C ALA A 298 -1.07 -15.58 1.81
N THR A 299 -0.83 -15.63 0.51
CA THR A 299 0.30 -16.36 -0.07
C THR A 299 1.35 -15.39 -0.56
N ILE A 300 2.60 -15.55 -0.13
CA ILE A 300 3.74 -14.78 -0.63
C ILE A 300 4.63 -15.74 -1.39
N ALA A 301 4.61 -15.67 -2.71
CA ALA A 301 5.24 -16.68 -3.56
C ALA A 301 6.75 -16.48 -3.76
N GLY A 302 7.26 -15.26 -3.60
CA GLY A 302 8.70 -14.97 -3.69
C GLY A 302 9.35 -14.68 -2.35
N GLN A 303 10.62 -14.24 -2.37
CA GLN A 303 11.41 -14.06 -1.16
C GLN A 303 11.01 -12.81 -0.38
N VAL A 304 11.12 -12.87 0.96
CA VAL A 304 10.83 -11.74 1.85
C VAL A 304 12.04 -11.40 2.71
N TYR A 305 12.55 -10.19 2.53
CA TYR A 305 13.64 -9.61 3.31
C TYR A 305 13.16 -8.31 3.99
N ALA A 306 12.78 -8.39 5.27
CA ALA A 306 12.20 -7.26 6.02
C ALA A 306 12.68 -7.23 7.47
N LYS A 307 12.99 -6.08 8.06
CA LYS A 307 13.51 -5.98 9.43
C LYS A 307 12.44 -6.32 10.46
N ASP A 308 11.27 -5.71 10.34
CA ASP A 308 10.14 -5.98 11.24
C ASP A 308 9.00 -6.64 10.47
N MET A 309 8.62 -7.84 10.88
CA MET A 309 7.47 -8.56 10.35
C MET A 309 6.32 -8.54 11.35
N VAL A 310 5.11 -8.27 10.86
CA VAL A 310 3.88 -8.41 11.66
C VAL A 310 2.92 -9.31 10.93
N ILE A 311 2.46 -10.36 11.60
CA ILE A 311 1.41 -11.25 11.13
C ILE A 311 0.21 -11.05 12.02
N GLN A 312 -0.91 -10.62 11.45
CA GLN A 312 -2.09 -10.28 12.23
C GLN A 312 -3.36 -10.82 11.60
N SER A 313 -4.31 -11.19 12.45
CA SER A 313 -5.62 -11.65 12.01
C SER A 313 -6.75 -11.13 12.87
N ALA A 314 -7.85 -10.69 12.26
CA ALA A 314 -8.99 -10.17 13.01
C ALA A 314 -9.70 -11.28 13.81
N ASN A 315 -9.84 -12.47 13.21
CA ASN A 315 -10.40 -13.67 13.82
C ASN A 315 -9.40 -14.84 13.76
N ALA A 316 -9.58 -15.85 14.62
CA ALA A 316 -8.73 -17.04 14.59
C ALA A 316 -8.93 -17.84 13.29
N GLY A 317 -7.87 -18.44 12.76
CA GLY A 317 -7.93 -19.33 11.60
C GLY A 317 -7.43 -18.72 10.28
N GLY A 318 -6.89 -17.50 10.31
CA GLY A 318 -6.18 -16.93 9.17
C GLY A 318 -4.88 -17.67 8.85
N GLN A 319 -4.55 -17.78 7.56
CA GLN A 319 -3.38 -18.52 7.08
C GLN A 319 -2.39 -17.63 6.33
N VAL A 320 -1.10 -17.78 6.60
CA VAL A 320 -0.04 -17.10 5.84
C VAL A 320 0.91 -18.16 5.29
N ASN A 321 1.07 -18.18 3.97
CA ASN A 321 1.90 -19.14 3.27
C ASN A 321 3.09 -18.41 2.64
N PHE A 322 4.29 -18.65 3.15
CA PHE A 322 5.54 -18.21 2.53
C PHE A 322 6.04 -19.30 1.59
N GLY A 323 5.81 -19.08 0.30
CA GLY A 323 6.23 -19.97 -0.80
C GLY A 323 7.73 -19.96 -1.07
N HIS A 324 8.48 -19.05 -0.43
CA HIS A 324 9.94 -19.00 -0.47
C HIS A 324 10.53 -18.56 0.88
N ILE A 325 11.85 -18.33 0.89
CA ILE A 325 12.64 -17.82 2.02
C ILE A 325 12.02 -16.55 2.60
N VAL A 326 11.87 -16.56 3.92
CA VAL A 326 11.68 -15.37 4.75
C VAL A 326 12.95 -15.16 5.56
N ASP A 327 13.49 -13.95 5.55
CA ASP A 327 14.63 -13.59 6.37
C ASP A 327 14.49 -12.18 6.92
N VAL A 328 14.30 -12.07 8.24
CA VAL A 328 14.22 -10.79 8.93
C VAL A 328 15.55 -10.26 9.45
N GLY A 329 16.63 -11.02 9.28
CA GLY A 329 17.93 -10.71 9.87
C GLY A 329 18.02 -11.12 11.34
N THR A 330 19.20 -10.92 11.93
CA THR A 330 19.51 -11.31 13.32
C THR A 330 18.99 -10.30 14.35
N ASP A 331 18.82 -9.04 13.95
CA ASP A 331 18.29 -7.94 14.75
C ASP A 331 16.83 -7.60 14.41
N GLY A 332 16.22 -8.37 13.50
CA GLY A 332 14.82 -8.22 13.11
C GLY A 332 13.84 -8.89 14.05
N THR A 333 12.57 -8.50 13.93
CA THR A 333 11.49 -9.00 14.78
C THR A 333 10.34 -9.58 13.95
N THR A 334 9.66 -10.59 14.48
CA THR A 334 8.39 -11.09 13.93
C THR A 334 7.35 -11.11 15.05
N ALA A 335 6.24 -10.39 14.88
CA ALA A 335 5.18 -10.35 15.88
C ALA A 335 3.87 -10.92 15.35
N PHE A 336 3.21 -11.74 16.17
CA PHE A 336 1.85 -12.23 15.93
C PHE A 336 0.85 -11.40 16.75
N LYS A 337 -0.19 -10.89 16.10
CA LYS A 337 -1.15 -9.98 16.74
C LYS A 337 -2.61 -10.36 16.51
N THR A 338 -3.44 -9.89 17.43
CA THR A 338 -4.91 -9.88 17.39
C THR A 338 -5.57 -11.25 17.57
N ALA A 339 -5.28 -12.26 16.73
CA ALA A 339 -5.87 -13.59 16.82
C ALA A 339 -4.92 -14.69 16.33
N ALA A 340 -5.27 -15.95 16.60
CA ALA A 340 -4.46 -17.09 16.20
C ALA A 340 -4.39 -17.24 14.67
N THR A 341 -3.17 -17.36 14.14
CA THR A 341 -2.86 -17.56 12.73
C THR A 341 -1.97 -18.75 12.52
N THR A 342 -2.14 -19.45 11.40
CA THR A 342 -1.20 -20.49 10.98
C THR A 342 -0.27 -19.94 9.90
N VAL A 343 1.04 -20.09 10.12
CA VAL A 343 2.08 -19.72 9.16
C VAL A 343 2.71 -20.99 8.63
N ALA A 344 2.81 -21.10 7.31
CA ALA A 344 3.57 -22.16 6.65
C ALA A 344 4.75 -21.56 5.90
N ILE A 345 5.93 -22.14 6.09
CA ILE A 345 7.12 -21.84 5.26
C ILE A 345 7.37 -23.01 4.32
N THR A 346 8.03 -22.78 3.18
CA THR A 346 8.46 -23.85 2.26
C THR A 346 9.98 -24.02 2.19
N GLN A 347 10.73 -23.04 2.69
CA GLN A 347 12.19 -22.98 2.63
C GLN A 347 12.79 -22.67 4.00
N ASN A 348 14.11 -22.82 4.11
CA ASN A 348 14.84 -22.36 5.28
C ASN A 348 14.56 -20.88 5.50
N SER A 349 14.16 -20.52 6.71
CA SER A 349 13.70 -19.17 7.02
C SER A 349 14.23 -18.71 8.37
N ASN A 350 14.42 -17.40 8.50
CA ASN A 350 14.84 -16.72 9.70
C ASN A 350 13.80 -15.67 10.11
N PHE A 351 13.17 -15.89 11.26
CA PHE A 351 12.12 -15.03 11.81
C PHE A 351 12.64 -14.11 12.92
N GLY A 352 13.95 -14.14 13.22
CA GLY A 352 14.58 -13.23 14.19
C GLY A 352 14.02 -13.41 15.60
N ALA A 353 13.77 -12.31 16.30
CA ALA A 353 13.06 -12.33 17.58
C ALA A 353 11.54 -12.44 17.35
N VAL A 354 10.93 -13.55 17.76
CA VAL A 354 9.53 -13.85 17.52
C VAL A 354 8.70 -13.71 18.78
N ASP A 355 7.67 -12.88 18.71
CA ASP A 355 6.65 -12.71 19.76
C ASP A 355 5.31 -13.26 19.26
N PHE A 356 4.88 -14.39 19.80
CA PHE A 356 3.56 -14.97 19.56
C PHE A 356 2.44 -14.17 20.25
N GLY A 357 2.75 -13.19 21.10
CA GLY A 357 1.78 -12.47 21.89
C GLY A 357 1.02 -13.42 22.81
N ASN A 358 -0.28 -13.16 23.00
CA ASN A 358 -1.18 -14.07 23.70
C ASN A 358 -2.01 -14.93 22.72
N THR A 359 -1.49 -15.21 21.52
CA THR A 359 -2.24 -15.92 20.49
C THR A 359 -1.82 -17.39 20.40
N ALA A 360 -2.76 -18.28 20.12
CA ALA A 360 -2.48 -19.68 19.81
C ALA A 360 -1.99 -19.88 18.36
N SER A 361 -1.18 -18.94 17.87
CA SER A 361 -0.64 -18.99 16.51
C SER A 361 0.32 -20.17 16.31
N GLN A 362 0.45 -20.62 15.08
CA GLN A 362 1.22 -21.80 14.73
C GLN A 362 2.19 -21.50 13.60
N ILE A 363 3.35 -22.16 13.61
CA ILE A 363 4.29 -22.18 12.49
C ILE A 363 4.47 -23.64 12.07
N THR A 364 4.29 -23.94 10.79
CA THR A 364 4.56 -25.26 10.20
C THR A 364 5.84 -25.23 9.39
N VAL A 365 6.72 -26.21 9.65
CA VAL A 365 8.03 -26.35 9.02
C VAL A 365 8.08 -27.65 8.22
N PRO A 366 8.38 -27.62 6.91
CA PRO A 366 8.40 -28.82 6.09
C PRO A 366 9.64 -29.67 6.36
N ASP A 367 9.60 -30.89 5.81
CA ASP A 367 10.71 -31.86 5.93
C ASP A 367 12.04 -31.27 5.46
N THR A 368 13.09 -31.59 6.20
CA THR A 368 14.48 -31.16 6.04
C THR A 368 14.77 -29.67 6.21
N LYS A 369 13.77 -28.84 6.53
CA LYS A 369 13.95 -27.39 6.64
C LYS A 369 14.40 -26.91 8.01
N VAL A 370 15.02 -25.74 7.99
CA VAL A 370 15.50 -25.03 9.17
C VAL A 370 14.63 -23.80 9.40
N LEU A 371 14.08 -23.69 10.60
CA LEU A 371 13.50 -22.46 11.10
C LEU A 371 14.47 -21.85 12.12
N THR A 372 14.90 -20.63 11.87
CA THR A 372 15.80 -19.87 12.73
C THR A 372 15.03 -18.78 13.44
N GLY A 373 15.21 -18.65 14.76
CA GLY A 373 14.63 -17.56 15.53
C GLY A 373 14.69 -17.77 17.04
N ASN A 374 14.19 -16.77 17.77
CA ASN A 374 14.07 -16.76 19.22
C ASN A 374 12.60 -16.54 19.58
N PHE A 375 11.91 -17.58 20.05
CA PHE A 375 10.45 -17.61 20.11
C PHE A 375 9.94 -17.43 21.53
N THR A 376 9.08 -16.45 21.76
CA THR A 376 8.38 -16.24 23.03
C THR A 376 6.88 -16.12 22.80
N GLY A 377 6.07 -16.40 23.83
CA GLY A 377 4.76 -15.80 23.96
C GLY A 377 4.86 -14.30 24.24
N ASP A 378 3.81 -13.73 24.81
CA ASP A 378 3.68 -12.31 25.11
C ASP A 378 4.94 -11.75 25.80
N ALA A 379 5.71 -10.94 25.07
CA ALA A 379 6.96 -10.37 25.55
C ALA A 379 6.78 -9.46 26.78
N SER A 380 5.55 -8.96 27.03
CA SER A 380 5.21 -8.18 28.22
C SER A 380 4.84 -9.05 29.43
N ASN A 381 4.55 -10.34 29.22
CA ASN A 381 4.20 -11.31 30.24
C ASN A 381 5.07 -12.57 30.12
N ASN A 382 6.23 -12.54 30.77
CA ASN A 382 7.24 -13.61 30.73
C ASN A 382 6.78 -15.01 31.18
N GLY A 383 5.60 -15.14 31.81
CA GLY A 383 4.99 -16.42 32.17
C GLY A 383 4.04 -16.97 31.11
N ASN A 384 3.72 -16.19 30.08
CA ASN A 384 2.83 -16.61 29.00
C ASN A 384 3.59 -17.44 27.96
N THR A 385 3.18 -18.68 27.80
CA THR A 385 3.70 -19.59 26.77
C THR A 385 2.66 -19.75 25.68
N ALA A 386 2.69 -18.84 24.70
CA ALA A 386 1.84 -18.87 23.53
C ALA A 386 2.61 -19.40 22.31
N GLY A 387 1.90 -19.86 21.30
CA GLY A 387 2.49 -20.35 20.05
C GLY A 387 2.89 -21.83 20.03
N VAL A 388 2.77 -22.45 18.85
CA VAL A 388 3.23 -23.82 18.58
C VAL A 388 4.07 -23.85 17.30
N ILE A 389 5.17 -24.60 17.32
CA ILE A 389 5.98 -24.87 16.11
C ILE A 389 5.87 -26.36 15.78
N THR A 390 5.37 -26.67 14.59
CA THR A 390 5.14 -28.06 14.13
C THR A 390 6.05 -28.38 12.96
N PHE A 391 6.89 -29.40 13.12
CA PHE A 391 7.73 -29.96 12.07
C PHE A 391 7.03 -31.14 11.41
N ALA A 392 6.93 -31.11 10.07
CA ALA A 392 6.26 -32.16 9.31
C ALA A 392 7.01 -33.51 9.34
N ALA A 393 8.35 -33.49 9.44
CA ALA A 393 9.20 -34.68 9.56
C ALA A 393 10.59 -34.29 10.10
N ASN A 394 11.68 -34.49 9.34
CA ASN A 394 13.00 -34.04 9.75
C ASN A 394 13.06 -32.51 9.71
N GLY A 395 13.81 -31.90 10.61
CA GLY A 395 13.98 -30.45 10.58
C GLY A 395 14.89 -29.95 11.68
N THR A 396 15.08 -28.64 11.71
CA THR A 396 15.88 -27.99 12.75
C THR A 396 15.21 -26.71 13.23
N LEU A 397 15.06 -26.59 14.55
CA LEU A 397 14.80 -25.31 15.21
C LEU A 397 16.14 -24.73 15.66
N ALA A 398 16.64 -23.77 14.88
CA ALA A 398 17.90 -23.11 15.13
C ALA A 398 17.71 -21.87 16.01
N SER A 399 18.65 -21.62 16.91
CA SER A 399 18.72 -20.35 17.64
C SER A 399 18.97 -19.20 16.68
N GLY A 400 18.26 -18.08 16.87
CA GLY A 400 18.49 -16.85 16.12
C GLY A 400 19.72 -16.05 16.58
N ASN A 401 20.44 -16.50 17.61
CA ASN A 401 21.65 -15.82 18.07
C ASN A 401 22.88 -16.25 17.27
N ALA A 402 23.65 -15.28 16.79
CA ALA A 402 24.91 -15.53 16.08
C ALA A 402 26.01 -16.07 17.00
N ASP A 403 25.92 -15.80 18.32
CA ASP A 403 26.82 -16.38 19.32
C ASP A 403 26.22 -17.68 19.87
N ALA A 404 26.82 -18.80 19.48
CA ALA A 404 26.43 -20.14 19.95
C ALA A 404 26.53 -20.32 21.48
N ASN A 405 27.21 -19.42 22.19
CA ASN A 405 27.32 -19.45 23.65
C ASN A 405 26.23 -18.65 24.36
N VAL A 406 25.44 -17.84 23.63
CA VAL A 406 24.33 -17.13 24.23
C VAL A 406 23.12 -18.04 24.25
N VAL A 407 22.71 -18.40 25.47
CA VAL A 407 21.52 -19.19 25.71
C VAL A 407 20.29 -18.41 25.23
N VAL A 408 19.74 -18.82 24.09
CA VAL A 408 18.38 -18.43 23.70
C VAL A 408 17.41 -19.37 24.38
N THR A 409 16.43 -18.79 25.09
CA THR A 409 15.33 -19.54 25.70
C THR A 409 14.07 -19.32 24.89
N ASN A 410 13.61 -20.37 24.21
CA ASN A 410 12.30 -20.37 23.57
C ASN A 410 11.22 -20.60 24.63
N LYS A 411 10.25 -19.70 24.75
CA LYS A 411 9.15 -19.76 25.74
C LYS A 411 7.81 -19.83 25.02
N ILE A 412 7.48 -21.02 24.51
CA ILE A 412 6.29 -21.24 23.70
C ILE A 412 5.49 -22.42 24.26
N THR A 413 4.24 -22.59 23.81
CA THR A 413 3.41 -23.68 24.31
C THR A 413 4.05 -25.04 23.99
N ALA A 414 4.39 -25.27 22.73
CA ALA A 414 4.90 -26.57 22.30
C ALA A 414 5.77 -26.52 21.06
N ILE A 415 6.64 -27.53 20.95
CA ILE A 415 7.31 -27.93 19.71
C ILE A 415 6.81 -29.34 19.37
N GLU A 416 6.28 -29.52 18.18
CA GLU A 416 5.70 -30.77 17.72
C GLU A 416 6.51 -31.38 16.57
N ALA A 417 6.85 -32.67 16.71
CA ALA A 417 7.36 -33.50 15.63
C ALA A 417 6.19 -34.36 15.11
N ALA A 418 5.53 -33.90 14.05
CA ALA A 418 4.26 -34.47 13.58
C ALA A 418 4.44 -35.76 12.75
N GLY A 419 5.52 -35.85 11.97
CA GLY A 419 5.82 -37.00 11.12
C GLY A 419 7.04 -37.80 11.56
N VAL A 420 7.30 -38.88 10.84
CA VAL A 420 8.46 -39.76 11.05
C VAL A 420 9.75 -39.00 10.72
N GLY A 421 10.67 -38.91 11.66
CA GLY A 421 11.93 -38.18 11.45
C GLY A 421 12.53 -37.63 12.74
N VAL A 422 13.64 -36.90 12.59
CA VAL A 422 14.37 -36.27 13.69
C VAL A 422 14.24 -34.75 13.62
N VAL A 423 13.68 -34.15 14.66
CA VAL A 423 13.68 -32.70 14.88
C VAL A 423 14.87 -32.35 15.77
N GLN A 424 15.80 -31.57 15.21
CA GLN A 424 16.99 -31.10 15.92
C GLN A 424 16.68 -29.75 16.59
N LEU A 425 16.96 -29.66 17.88
CA LEU A 425 16.74 -28.44 18.68
C LEU A 425 18.10 -27.90 19.13
N SER A 426 18.39 -26.65 18.80
CA SER A 426 19.58 -25.95 19.29
C SER A 426 19.19 -24.82 20.25
N GLY A 427 19.94 -24.67 21.33
CA GLY A 427 19.68 -23.68 22.37
C GLY A 427 18.84 -24.24 23.51
N THR A 428 18.26 -23.36 24.33
CA THR A 428 17.39 -23.74 25.44
C THR A 428 15.92 -23.57 25.05
N HIS A 429 15.10 -24.55 25.41
CA HIS A 429 13.68 -24.55 25.12
C HIS A 429 12.89 -24.77 26.41
N THR A 430 11.99 -23.84 26.70
CA THR A 430 10.90 -23.97 27.67
C THR A 430 9.61 -24.14 26.88
N ALA A 431 9.36 -25.37 26.44
CA ALA A 431 8.19 -25.74 25.66
C ALA A 431 7.84 -27.21 25.93
N GLU A 432 6.57 -27.57 25.77
CA GLU A 432 6.17 -28.97 25.70
C GLU A 432 6.71 -29.62 24.41
N LEU A 433 7.38 -30.77 24.51
CA LEU A 433 7.81 -31.53 23.34
C LEU A 433 6.75 -32.59 23.00
N ARG A 434 6.11 -32.46 21.85
CA ARG A 434 5.03 -33.35 21.40
C ARG A 434 5.50 -34.26 20.27
N LEU A 435 5.30 -35.57 20.46
CA LEU A 435 5.58 -36.59 19.45
C LEU A 435 4.26 -37.00 18.79
N GLY A 436 4.04 -36.57 17.55
CA GLY A 436 2.82 -36.84 16.80
C GLY A 436 2.81 -38.20 16.09
N ASN A 437 3.97 -38.85 15.94
CA ASN A 437 4.10 -40.15 15.29
C ASN A 437 5.06 -41.07 16.06
N ALA A 438 4.85 -42.40 15.97
CA ALA A 438 5.71 -43.40 16.59
C ALA A 438 7.17 -43.35 16.10
N GLY A 439 7.40 -42.84 14.89
CA GLY A 439 8.75 -42.63 14.33
C GLY A 439 9.34 -41.24 14.55
N SER A 440 8.67 -40.36 15.30
CA SER A 440 9.15 -39.00 15.59
C SER A 440 10.18 -39.01 16.72
N GLN A 441 11.24 -38.22 16.58
CA GLN A 441 12.30 -38.10 17.58
C GLN A 441 12.73 -36.65 17.74
N PHE A 442 13.07 -36.25 18.97
CA PHE A 442 13.80 -35.00 19.23
C PHE A 442 15.26 -35.30 19.50
N LYS A 443 16.15 -34.55 18.84
CA LYS A 443 17.57 -34.52 19.16
C LYS A 443 17.90 -33.16 19.78
N LEU A 444 18.25 -33.19 21.06
CA LEU A 444 18.64 -32.01 21.82
C LEU A 444 20.15 -31.80 21.70
N ALA A 445 20.58 -30.56 21.48
CA ALA A 445 22.00 -30.18 21.39
C ALA A 445 22.73 -30.26 22.73
#